data_AF-A0A1C4WR76-F1
#
_entry.id   AF-A0A1C4WR76-F1
#
_cell.length_a   1.000
_cell.length_b   1.000
_cell.length_c   1.000
_cell.angle_alpha   90.00
_cell.angle_beta   90.00
_cell.angle_gamma   90.00
#
_symmetry.space_group_name_H-M   'P 1'
#
loop_
_entity.id
_entity.type
_entity.pdbx_description
1 polymer ?
#
loop_
_entity_poly.entity_id
_entity_poly.type
_entity_poly.pdbx_seq_one_letter_code
_entity_poly.pdbx_strand_id
1 'polypeptide(L)'
;MTQRRALVVRGGWEGHEPVRATELFLPFLERSGYAVRIEESTDVYADADEMAGTDLVVQCVTMSQITQEQVAGLCAAVVAGTGFTGWHGGIVDSFRMSSDYLHLVGGQFATHPGKEPCERRGGAEDNFLPHTVRVTDLGRQHPITAGIPDIELVTEQYWVLHDDLIEVLATTTHPAQPWQPWHRPVTSPAIWTRQWGAGRVVVTTPGHSLDVLEHPSIRTVIERGMVWATRTASAS
;
A
#
# COMPACT_ATOMS: atom_id res chain seq x y z
N MET A 1 -27.43 -1.65 -11.38
CA MET A 1 -25.97 -1.47 -11.46
C MET A 1 -25.35 -2.84 -11.30
N THR A 2 -24.41 -3.22 -12.16
CA THR A 2 -23.63 -4.44 -11.98
C THR A 2 -22.87 -4.37 -10.66
N GLN A 3 -22.80 -5.49 -9.94
CA GLN A 3 -22.04 -5.59 -8.69
C GLN A 3 -20.56 -5.33 -8.98
N ARG A 4 -19.91 -4.51 -8.16
CA ARG A 4 -18.48 -4.18 -8.36
C ARG A 4 -17.61 -5.40 -8.07
N ARG A 5 -16.50 -5.56 -8.76
CA ARG A 5 -15.58 -6.70 -8.60
C ARG A 5 -14.29 -6.25 -7.91
N ALA A 6 -13.97 -6.88 -6.78
CA ALA A 6 -12.71 -6.72 -6.09
C ALA A 6 -11.86 -7.99 -6.23
N LEU A 7 -10.66 -7.84 -6.76
CA LEU A 7 -9.64 -8.88 -6.82
C LEU A 7 -8.64 -8.67 -5.70
N VAL A 8 -8.60 -9.58 -4.73
CA VAL A 8 -7.62 -9.59 -3.64
C VAL A 8 -6.50 -10.54 -4.05
N VAL A 9 -5.29 -10.01 -4.25
CA VAL A 9 -4.10 -10.82 -4.57
C VAL A 9 -3.17 -10.82 -3.37
N ARG A 10 -2.89 -12.00 -2.82
CA ARG A 10 -2.17 -12.15 -1.55
C ARG A 10 -1.08 -13.22 -1.62
N GLY A 11 0.03 -12.98 -0.92
CA GLY A 11 1.13 -13.94 -0.84
C GLY A 11 2.46 -13.29 -0.42
N GLY A 12 3.56 -13.92 -0.76
CA GLY A 12 4.90 -13.42 -0.45
C GLY A 12 5.37 -13.78 0.95
N TRP A 13 6.01 -12.84 1.66
CA TRP A 13 6.64 -13.11 2.94
C TRP A 13 5.64 -13.35 4.09
N GLU A 14 5.79 -14.50 4.77
CA GLU A 14 4.91 -14.93 5.87
C GLU A 14 4.95 -13.99 7.09
N GLY A 15 6.03 -13.22 7.27
CA GLY A 15 6.14 -12.25 8.36
C GLY A 15 5.12 -11.10 8.29
N HIS A 16 4.51 -10.85 7.12
CA HIS A 16 3.38 -9.92 6.96
C HIS A 16 2.01 -10.61 6.97
N GLU A 17 1.97 -11.92 7.22
CA GLU A 17 0.75 -12.72 7.39
C GLU A 17 -0.32 -12.45 6.30
N PRO A 18 0.01 -12.55 4.99
CA PRO A 18 -0.82 -12.01 3.90
C PRO A 18 -2.26 -12.55 3.87
N VAL A 19 -2.45 -13.82 4.27
CA VAL A 19 -3.78 -14.44 4.41
C VAL A 19 -4.58 -13.75 5.51
N ARG A 20 -4.06 -13.70 6.74
CA ARG A 20 -4.74 -13.10 7.89
C ARG A 20 -4.94 -11.59 7.70
N ALA A 21 -3.94 -10.90 7.15
CA ALA A 21 -3.99 -9.47 6.88
C ALA A 21 -5.10 -9.11 5.90
N THR A 22 -5.27 -9.87 4.82
CA THR A 22 -6.36 -9.63 3.85
C THR A 22 -7.73 -10.04 4.41
N GLU A 23 -7.81 -11.12 5.18
CA GLU A 23 -9.04 -11.58 5.85
C GLU A 23 -9.66 -10.51 6.75
N LEU A 24 -8.87 -9.61 7.35
CA LEU A 24 -9.38 -8.48 8.14
C LEU A 24 -10.26 -7.51 7.33
N PHE A 25 -10.06 -7.44 6.01
CA PHE A 25 -10.72 -6.48 5.12
C PHE A 25 -11.75 -7.11 4.18
N LEU A 26 -11.76 -8.44 4.00
CA LEU A 26 -12.79 -9.11 3.18
C LEU A 26 -14.22 -8.78 3.64
N PRO A 27 -14.56 -8.80 4.94
CA PRO A 27 -15.91 -8.45 5.39
C PRO A 27 -16.28 -7.00 5.08
N PHE A 28 -15.31 -6.09 5.03
CA PHE A 28 -15.56 -4.70 4.65
C PHE A 28 -15.88 -4.58 3.15
N LEU A 29 -15.13 -5.27 2.28
CA LEU A 29 -15.40 -5.31 0.85
C LEU A 29 -16.78 -5.90 0.56
N GLU A 30 -17.13 -7.02 1.17
CA GLU A 30 -18.45 -7.67 0.99
C GLU A 30 -19.59 -6.73 1.41
N ARG A 31 -19.51 -6.13 2.61
CA ARG A 31 -20.51 -5.16 3.08
C ARG A 31 -20.56 -3.88 2.25
N SER A 32 -19.47 -3.54 1.57
CA SER A 32 -19.40 -2.41 0.62
C SER A 32 -19.93 -2.76 -0.77
N GLY A 33 -20.45 -3.98 -0.96
CA GLY A 33 -21.14 -4.41 -2.18
C GLY A 33 -20.25 -4.98 -3.27
N TYR A 34 -19.02 -5.39 -2.94
CA TYR A 34 -18.12 -6.04 -3.90
C TYR A 34 -18.40 -7.54 -4.00
N ALA A 35 -18.34 -8.08 -5.21
CA ALA A 35 -18.06 -9.48 -5.44
C ALA A 35 -16.54 -9.67 -5.32
N VAL A 36 -16.11 -10.42 -4.29
CA VAL A 36 -14.69 -10.59 -3.96
C VAL A 36 -14.16 -11.89 -4.57
N ARG A 37 -13.06 -11.80 -5.32
CA ARG A 37 -12.25 -12.93 -5.78
C ARG A 37 -10.91 -12.86 -5.07
N ILE A 38 -10.42 -13.99 -4.55
CA ILE A 38 -9.13 -14.09 -3.88
C ILE A 38 -8.21 -14.92 -4.75
N GLU A 39 -6.99 -14.44 -4.97
CA GLU A 39 -5.93 -15.13 -5.70
C GLU A 39 -4.66 -15.18 -4.85
N GLU A 40 -4.01 -16.33 -4.87
CA GLU A 40 -2.76 -16.58 -4.13
C GLU A 40 -1.51 -16.51 -5.04
N SER A 41 -1.71 -16.09 -6.30
CA SER A 41 -0.67 -15.88 -7.30
C SER A 41 -0.92 -14.59 -8.09
N THR A 42 0.16 -13.97 -8.57
CA THR A 42 0.11 -12.81 -9.48
C THR A 42 -0.24 -13.20 -10.93
N ASP A 43 -0.38 -14.48 -11.24
CA ASP A 43 -0.73 -14.97 -12.59
C ASP A 43 -2.04 -14.36 -13.12
N VAL A 44 -2.99 -14.09 -12.23
CA VAL A 44 -4.26 -13.44 -12.57
C VAL A 44 -4.07 -12.07 -13.24
N TYR A 45 -2.96 -11.37 -12.97
CA TYR A 45 -2.69 -10.08 -13.62
C TYR A 45 -2.45 -10.22 -15.12
N ALA A 46 -2.06 -11.40 -15.61
CA ALA A 46 -1.92 -11.66 -17.05
C ALA A 46 -3.23 -12.07 -17.74
N ASP A 47 -4.32 -12.30 -16.98
CA ASP A 47 -5.64 -12.59 -17.53
C ASP A 47 -6.36 -11.28 -17.91
N ALA A 48 -6.33 -10.97 -19.22
CA ALA A 48 -6.89 -9.72 -19.73
C ALA A 48 -8.40 -9.59 -19.50
N ASP A 49 -9.16 -10.69 -19.58
CA ASP A 49 -10.61 -10.67 -19.41
C ASP A 49 -10.98 -10.45 -17.94
N GLU A 50 -10.28 -11.12 -17.03
CA GLU A 50 -10.45 -10.91 -15.59
C GLU A 50 -10.11 -9.47 -15.19
N MET A 51 -8.97 -8.97 -15.66
CA MET A 51 -8.48 -7.64 -15.31
C MET A 51 -9.36 -6.51 -15.90
N ALA A 52 -9.91 -6.71 -17.10
CA ALA A 52 -10.87 -5.79 -17.71
C ALA A 52 -12.20 -5.70 -16.93
N GLY A 53 -12.64 -6.83 -16.36
CA GLY A 53 -13.83 -6.90 -15.52
C GLY A 53 -13.63 -6.45 -14.07
N THR A 54 -12.39 -6.24 -13.63
CA THR A 54 -12.06 -5.90 -12.25
C THR A 54 -12.19 -4.39 -12.00
N ASP A 55 -12.89 -3.99 -10.93
CA ASP A 55 -13.04 -2.58 -10.54
C ASP A 55 -11.97 -2.14 -9.54
N LEU A 56 -11.51 -3.06 -8.70
CA LEU A 56 -10.53 -2.81 -7.66
C LEU A 56 -9.61 -4.03 -7.50
N VAL A 57 -8.30 -3.79 -7.50
CA VAL A 57 -7.29 -4.75 -7.05
C VAL A 57 -6.80 -4.32 -5.66
N VAL A 58 -6.85 -5.25 -4.71
CA VAL A 58 -6.27 -5.11 -3.36
C VAL A 58 -5.09 -6.05 -3.26
N GLN A 59 -3.87 -5.51 -3.22
CA GLN A 59 -2.65 -6.31 -3.20
C GLN A 59 -2.03 -6.39 -1.81
N CYS A 60 -1.64 -7.61 -1.44
CA CYS A 60 -0.83 -7.92 -0.26
C CYS A 60 0.21 -8.98 -0.63
N VAL A 61 1.23 -8.60 -1.42
CA VAL A 61 2.26 -9.52 -1.95
C VAL A 61 3.65 -8.98 -1.62
N THR A 62 4.29 -9.47 -0.56
CA THR A 62 5.55 -8.89 -0.07
C THR A 62 6.78 -9.67 -0.56
N MET A 63 7.86 -8.98 -0.97
CA MET A 63 9.16 -9.58 -1.30
C MET A 63 9.12 -10.64 -2.41
N SER A 64 8.09 -10.62 -3.27
CA SER A 64 7.95 -11.52 -4.41
C SER A 64 8.52 -10.91 -5.69
N GLN A 65 8.73 -11.78 -6.69
CA GLN A 65 9.00 -11.40 -8.08
C GLN A 65 7.70 -11.42 -8.88
N ILE A 66 7.73 -10.80 -10.06
CA ILE A 66 6.61 -10.73 -11.00
C ILE A 66 7.17 -10.83 -12.41
N THR A 67 6.42 -11.43 -13.33
CA THR A 67 6.82 -11.50 -14.75
C THR A 67 6.47 -10.20 -15.48
N GLN A 68 7.08 -9.99 -16.64
CA GLN A 68 6.78 -8.83 -17.48
C GLN A 68 5.31 -8.82 -17.94
N GLU A 69 4.76 -9.99 -18.27
CA GLU A 69 3.37 -10.14 -18.71
C GLU A 69 2.37 -9.78 -17.61
N GLN A 70 2.62 -10.25 -16.39
CA GLN A 70 1.80 -9.93 -15.22
C GLN A 70 1.83 -8.42 -14.91
N VAL A 71 3.00 -7.78 -14.95
CA VAL A 71 3.11 -6.31 -14.74
C VAL A 71 2.39 -5.56 -15.86
N ALA A 72 2.58 -5.97 -17.11
CA ALA A 72 1.94 -5.32 -18.26
C ALA A 72 0.41 -5.39 -18.15
N GLY A 73 -0.15 -6.53 -17.76
CA GLY A 73 -1.59 -6.69 -17.58
C GLY A 73 -2.15 -5.86 -16.41
N LEU A 74 -1.47 -5.83 -15.27
CA LEU A 74 -1.83 -4.94 -14.15
C LEU A 74 -1.80 -3.47 -14.57
N CYS A 75 -0.70 -3.02 -15.18
CA CYS A 75 -0.56 -1.64 -15.66
C CYS A 75 -1.65 -1.26 -16.66
N ALA A 76 -1.94 -2.13 -17.64
CA ALA A 76 -2.98 -1.89 -18.64
C ALA A 76 -4.37 -1.75 -17.99
N ALA A 77 -4.69 -2.61 -17.02
CA ALA A 77 -5.95 -2.56 -16.28
C ALA A 77 -6.10 -1.25 -15.49
N VAL A 78 -5.04 -0.82 -14.79
CA VAL A 78 -5.05 0.45 -14.06
C VAL A 78 -5.20 1.63 -15.03
N VAL A 79 -4.45 1.65 -16.13
CA VAL A 79 -4.62 2.68 -17.17
C VAL A 79 -6.06 2.74 -17.68
N ALA A 80 -6.72 1.60 -17.83
CA ALA A 80 -8.12 1.48 -18.26
C ALA A 80 -9.16 1.82 -17.17
N GLY A 81 -8.75 2.06 -15.93
CA GLY A 81 -9.62 2.51 -14.84
C GLY A 81 -9.74 1.57 -13.65
N THR A 82 -9.12 0.39 -13.67
CA THR A 82 -9.07 -0.49 -12.49
C THR A 82 -8.39 0.25 -11.33
N GLY A 83 -9.04 0.29 -10.17
CA GLY A 83 -8.42 0.81 -8.95
C GLY A 83 -7.33 -0.11 -8.44
N PHE A 84 -6.25 0.43 -7.86
CA PHE A 84 -5.18 -0.38 -7.28
C PHE A 84 -4.84 0.12 -5.88
N THR A 85 -4.87 -0.77 -4.89
CA THR A 85 -4.53 -0.41 -3.51
C THR A 85 -3.83 -1.55 -2.79
N GLY A 86 -3.13 -1.22 -1.72
CA GLY A 86 -2.49 -2.21 -0.85
C GLY A 86 -1.80 -1.51 0.31
N TRP A 87 -1.11 -2.30 1.12
CA TRP A 87 -0.43 -1.76 2.30
C TRP A 87 0.94 -2.37 2.52
N HIS A 88 1.76 -1.59 3.22
CA HIS A 88 3.08 -1.96 3.71
C HIS A 88 3.94 -2.59 2.62
N GLY A 89 4.70 -3.63 2.97
CA GLY A 89 5.50 -4.35 1.99
C GLY A 89 4.68 -5.12 0.95
N GLY A 90 3.39 -5.35 1.19
CA GLY A 90 2.47 -6.00 0.25
C GLY A 90 2.19 -5.18 -1.01
N ILE A 91 2.57 -3.90 -1.04
CA ILE A 91 2.44 -3.02 -2.21
C ILE A 91 3.76 -2.38 -2.62
N VAL A 92 4.56 -1.86 -1.69
CA VAL A 92 5.80 -1.10 -2.03
C VAL A 92 7.09 -1.83 -1.68
N ASP A 93 6.97 -3.00 -1.06
CA ASP A 93 8.07 -3.97 -0.97
C ASP A 93 7.90 -5.16 -1.92
N SER A 94 6.99 -5.01 -2.89
CA SER A 94 6.72 -5.95 -3.96
C SER A 94 7.62 -5.66 -5.15
N PHE A 95 8.06 -6.72 -5.84
CA PHE A 95 8.54 -6.63 -7.22
C PHE A 95 9.68 -5.63 -7.45
N ARG A 96 10.62 -5.53 -6.50
CA ARG A 96 11.71 -4.52 -6.48
C ARG A 96 12.55 -4.42 -7.76
N MET A 97 12.53 -5.45 -8.61
CA MET A 97 13.27 -5.52 -9.87
C MET A 97 12.46 -5.05 -11.10
N SER A 98 11.19 -4.69 -10.95
CA SER A 98 10.32 -4.24 -12.05
C SER A 98 10.20 -2.72 -12.05
N SER A 99 10.93 -2.05 -12.95
CA SER A 99 10.83 -0.59 -13.12
C SER A 99 9.40 -0.13 -13.42
N ASP A 100 8.66 -0.91 -14.20
CA ASP A 100 7.31 -0.56 -14.64
C ASP A 100 6.33 -0.61 -13.47
N TYR A 101 6.47 -1.59 -12.58
CA TYR A 101 5.68 -1.65 -11.35
C TYR A 101 6.03 -0.49 -10.42
N LEU A 102 7.32 -0.20 -10.21
CA LEU A 102 7.75 0.92 -9.36
C LEU A 102 7.25 2.26 -9.90
N HIS A 103 7.21 2.43 -11.21
CA HIS A 103 6.68 3.63 -11.87
C HIS A 103 5.14 3.74 -11.75
N LEU A 104 4.43 2.61 -11.75
CA LEU A 104 2.98 2.55 -11.48
C LEU A 104 2.65 3.01 -10.06
N VAL A 105 3.35 2.49 -9.04
CA VAL A 105 3.05 2.82 -7.63
C VAL A 105 3.64 4.15 -7.16
N GLY A 106 4.68 4.64 -7.84
CA GLY A 106 5.34 5.93 -7.54
C GLY A 106 6.22 5.92 -6.29
N GLY A 107 6.42 4.76 -5.66
CA GLY A 107 7.22 4.61 -4.44
C GLY A 107 7.78 3.19 -4.26
N GLN A 108 8.95 3.09 -3.65
CA GLN A 108 9.64 1.84 -3.34
C GLN A 108 10.17 1.84 -1.91
N PHE A 109 9.94 0.75 -1.17
CA PHE A 109 10.64 0.50 0.08
C PHE A 109 12.16 0.41 -0.17
N ALA A 110 12.93 1.28 0.48
CA ALA A 110 14.39 1.18 0.52
C ALA A 110 14.87 0.40 1.74
N THR A 111 14.38 0.79 2.91
CA THR A 111 14.81 0.24 4.20
C THR A 111 13.88 0.74 5.32
N HIS A 112 13.97 0.11 6.49
CA HIS A 112 13.44 0.63 7.74
C HIS A 112 14.63 0.90 8.68
N PRO A 113 14.98 2.16 8.95
CA PRO A 113 15.90 2.51 10.02
C PRO A 113 15.55 1.81 11.34
N GLY A 114 16.44 0.95 11.82
CA GLY A 114 16.23 0.23 13.07
C GLY A 114 16.79 0.95 14.28
N LYS A 115 16.60 0.31 15.43
CA LYS A 115 17.18 0.65 16.75
C LYS A 115 18.69 0.83 16.70
N GLU A 116 19.26 1.36 17.76
CA GLU A 116 20.72 1.44 17.91
C GLU A 116 21.36 0.04 17.74
N PRO A 117 22.51 -0.11 17.04
CA PRO A 117 23.09 -1.42 16.76
C PRO A 117 23.26 -2.36 17.97
N CYS A 118 23.49 -1.80 19.17
CA CYS A 118 23.65 -2.58 20.40
C CYS A 118 22.34 -3.16 20.95
N GLU A 119 21.18 -2.64 20.55
CA GLU A 119 19.85 -3.09 21.00
C GLU A 119 19.25 -4.17 20.09
N ARG A 120 19.88 -4.41 18.94
CA ARG A 120 19.41 -5.31 17.89
C ARG A 120 19.61 -6.77 18.26
N ARG A 121 18.60 -7.60 17.96
CA ARG A 121 18.52 -9.02 18.29
C ARG A 121 18.43 -9.93 17.05
N GLY A 122 18.33 -9.35 15.86
CA GLY A 122 18.28 -10.03 14.57
C GLY A 122 16.87 -10.33 14.05
N GLY A 123 15.83 -9.87 14.73
CA GLY A 123 14.43 -10.04 14.32
C GLY A 123 13.79 -8.76 13.78
N ALA A 124 12.54 -8.85 13.30
CA ALA A 124 11.80 -7.71 12.76
C ALA A 124 11.60 -6.59 13.81
N GLU A 125 11.54 -6.95 15.10
CA GLU A 125 11.41 -6.04 16.22
C GLU A 125 12.58 -5.05 16.35
N ASP A 126 13.72 -5.33 15.71
CA ASP A 126 14.84 -4.40 15.62
C ASP A 126 14.48 -3.12 14.87
N ASN A 127 13.41 -3.18 14.06
CA ASN A 127 12.93 -2.10 13.22
C ASN A 127 11.68 -1.42 13.80
N PHE A 128 11.16 -1.91 14.93
CA PHE A 128 9.96 -1.34 15.54
C PHE A 128 10.33 -0.13 16.38
N LEU A 129 9.94 1.06 15.90
CA LEU A 129 10.25 2.35 16.51
C LEU A 129 8.98 3.15 16.79
N PRO A 130 8.90 3.85 17.93
CA PRO A 130 7.85 4.83 18.14
C PRO A 130 8.02 5.98 17.15
N HIS A 131 6.98 6.26 16.37
CA HIS A 131 6.98 7.38 15.42
C HIS A 131 5.57 7.90 15.17
N THR A 132 5.49 9.08 14.56
CA THR A 132 4.23 9.72 14.20
C THR A 132 4.08 9.80 12.69
N VAL A 133 2.97 9.26 12.19
CA VAL A 133 2.48 9.53 10.83
C VAL A 133 1.66 10.81 10.87
N ARG A 134 2.13 11.86 10.18
CA ARG A 134 1.51 13.18 10.18
C ARG A 134 0.67 13.38 8.94
N VAL A 135 -0.58 13.78 9.12
CA VAL A 135 -1.48 14.07 8.00
C VAL A 135 -1.13 15.44 7.41
N THR A 136 -0.90 15.50 6.09
CA THR A 136 -0.56 16.73 5.37
C THR A 136 -1.78 17.63 5.21
N ASP A 137 -1.58 18.89 4.78
CA ASP A 137 -2.71 19.79 4.49
C ASP A 137 -3.62 19.26 3.38
N LEU A 138 -3.04 18.60 2.37
CA LEU A 138 -3.77 17.86 1.35
C LEU A 138 -4.55 16.70 1.99
N GLY A 139 -3.88 15.89 2.82
CA GLY A 139 -4.50 14.78 3.52
C GLY A 139 -5.67 15.18 4.41
N ARG A 140 -5.63 16.35 5.04
CA ARG A 140 -6.73 16.85 5.89
C ARG A 140 -8.01 17.12 5.10
N GLN A 141 -7.87 17.39 3.80
CA GLN A 141 -8.98 17.66 2.87
C GLN A 141 -9.37 16.42 2.04
N HIS A 142 -8.44 15.47 1.88
CA HIS A 142 -8.65 14.30 1.03
C HIS A 142 -9.61 13.29 1.67
N PRO A 143 -10.59 12.72 0.93
CA PRO A 143 -11.61 11.82 1.50
C PRO A 143 -11.06 10.60 2.25
N ILE A 144 -9.87 10.10 1.87
CA ILE A 144 -9.22 8.96 2.53
C ILE A 144 -8.83 9.31 3.98
N THR A 145 -8.22 10.47 4.20
CA THR A 145 -7.62 10.89 5.48
C THR A 145 -8.36 12.03 6.18
N ALA A 146 -9.48 12.50 5.62
CA ALA A 146 -10.30 13.56 6.22
C ALA A 146 -10.77 13.15 7.63
N GLY A 147 -10.53 14.03 8.60
CA GLY A 147 -10.84 13.81 10.02
C GLY A 147 -9.92 12.83 10.76
N ILE A 148 -8.90 12.27 10.08
CA ILE A 148 -7.90 11.43 10.73
C ILE A 148 -6.87 12.34 11.44
N PRO A 149 -6.62 12.17 12.75
CA PRO A 149 -5.55 12.88 13.43
C PRO A 149 -4.19 12.34 13.01
N ASP A 150 -3.12 13.01 13.46
CA ASP A 150 -1.78 12.41 13.38
C ASP A 150 -1.77 11.09 14.19
N ILE A 151 -1.08 10.07 13.68
CA ILE A 151 -1.17 8.68 14.15
C ILE A 151 0.15 8.30 14.80
N GLU A 152 0.10 7.94 16.08
CA GLU A 152 1.26 7.40 16.82
C GLU A 152 1.30 5.89 16.68
N LEU A 153 2.45 5.35 16.26
CA LEU A 153 2.64 3.91 16.02
C LEU A 153 3.95 3.44 16.65
N VAL A 154 4.00 2.16 16.99
CA VAL A 154 5.25 1.45 17.34
C VAL A 154 5.36 0.24 16.41
N THR A 155 6.02 0.42 15.28
CA THR A 155 6.17 -0.59 14.23
C THR A 155 7.31 -0.19 13.29
N GLU A 156 7.50 -0.91 12.19
CA GLU A 156 8.47 -0.54 11.16
C GLU A 156 8.14 0.84 10.55
N GLN A 157 9.15 1.70 10.49
CA GLN A 157 9.05 3.01 9.83
C GLN A 157 9.71 2.92 8.46
N TYR A 158 8.92 2.98 7.39
CA TYR A 158 9.46 2.84 6.03
C TYR A 158 10.19 4.10 5.57
N TRP A 159 11.41 3.90 5.05
CA TRP A 159 12.06 4.86 4.15
C TRP A 159 11.67 4.51 2.72
N VAL A 160 11.03 5.46 2.04
CA VAL A 160 10.50 5.27 0.69
C VAL A 160 11.27 6.14 -0.30
N LEU A 161 11.76 5.55 -1.38
CA LEU A 161 12.17 6.28 -2.58
C LEU A 161 10.92 6.55 -3.40
N HIS A 162 10.67 7.79 -3.79
CA HIS A 162 9.44 8.18 -4.49
C HIS A 162 9.71 9.23 -5.56
N ASP A 163 8.80 9.33 -6.53
CA ASP A 163 8.76 10.44 -7.49
C ASP A 163 7.87 11.58 -6.98
N ASP A 164 7.77 12.67 -7.75
CA ASP A 164 7.00 13.87 -7.39
C ASP A 164 5.53 13.82 -7.85
N LEU A 165 5.14 12.82 -8.63
CA LEU A 165 3.79 12.70 -9.20
C LEU A 165 2.79 12.16 -8.17
N ILE A 166 3.26 11.61 -7.04
CA ILE A 166 2.38 11.15 -5.96
C ILE A 166 1.78 12.32 -5.18
N GLU A 167 0.51 12.17 -4.80
CA GLU A 167 -0.18 13.08 -3.90
C GLU A 167 -0.06 12.57 -2.47
N VAL A 168 0.80 13.23 -1.68
CA VAL A 168 1.16 12.77 -0.33
C VAL A 168 0.10 13.20 0.68
N LEU A 169 -0.68 12.24 1.19
CA LEU A 169 -1.73 12.46 2.18
C LEU A 169 -1.19 12.43 3.62
N ALA A 170 -0.16 11.63 3.87
CA ALA A 170 0.52 11.59 5.15
C ALA A 170 2.01 11.31 4.99
N THR A 171 2.80 11.79 5.93
CA THR A 171 4.26 11.61 5.97
C THR A 171 4.73 11.02 7.28
N THR A 172 5.94 10.47 7.28
CA THR A 172 6.68 10.09 8.48
C THR A 172 8.08 10.68 8.39
N THR A 173 8.68 11.07 9.52
CA THR A 173 10.01 11.68 9.54
C THR A 173 10.98 10.82 10.33
N HIS A 174 12.03 10.37 9.65
CA HIS A 174 13.17 9.70 10.24
C HIS A 174 14.08 10.73 10.90
N PRO A 175 14.36 10.66 12.21
CA PRO A 175 15.35 11.50 12.84
C PRO A 175 16.75 11.16 12.31
N ALA A 176 17.71 12.06 12.50
CA ALA A 176 19.13 11.73 12.34
C ALA A 176 19.73 11.38 13.70
N GLN A 177 20.16 10.13 13.87
CA GLN A 177 20.79 9.64 15.08
C GLN A 177 22.31 9.47 14.91
N PRO A 178 23.11 9.53 16.00
CA PRO A 178 24.57 9.41 15.92
C PRO A 178 25.09 8.10 15.28
N TRP A 179 24.32 7.02 15.34
CA TRP A 179 24.68 5.71 14.78
C TRP A 179 24.16 5.48 13.35
N GLN A 180 23.53 6.48 12.75
CA GLN A 180 22.95 6.39 11.41
C GLN A 180 23.85 7.09 10.37
N PRO A 181 23.90 6.61 9.11
CA PRO A 181 24.78 7.17 8.08
C PRO A 181 24.29 8.48 7.47
N TRP A 182 23.11 9.00 7.85
CA TRP A 182 22.60 10.29 7.37
C TRP A 182 22.70 11.39 8.44
N HIS A 183 22.78 12.63 7.99
CA HIS A 183 23.17 13.78 8.82
C HIS A 183 22.03 14.77 9.11
N ARG A 184 20.82 14.53 8.61
CA ARG A 184 19.64 15.38 8.85
C ARG A 184 18.36 14.56 8.84
N PRO A 185 17.27 15.01 9.49
CA PRO A 185 15.99 14.34 9.37
C PRO A 185 15.56 14.20 7.91
N VAL A 186 14.92 13.07 7.60
CA VAL A 186 14.38 12.78 6.27
C VAL A 186 12.92 12.40 6.39
N THR A 187 12.09 13.06 5.59
CA THR A 187 10.66 12.79 5.54
C THR A 187 10.35 11.88 4.36
N SER A 188 9.62 10.80 4.62
CA SER A 188 9.10 9.89 3.60
C SER A 188 7.57 9.97 3.54
N PRO A 189 6.95 9.74 2.38
CA PRO A 189 5.52 9.54 2.28
C PRO A 189 5.13 8.25 3.03
N ALA A 190 4.03 8.34 3.79
CA ALA A 190 3.46 7.22 4.52
C ALA A 190 2.12 6.77 3.92
N ILE A 191 1.34 7.71 3.40
CA ILE A 191 0.09 7.44 2.68
C ILE A 191 0.07 8.36 1.47
N TRP A 192 -0.16 7.82 0.28
CA TRP A 192 -0.28 8.63 -0.93
C TRP A 192 -1.28 8.06 -1.92
N THR A 193 -1.70 8.93 -2.82
CA THR A 193 -2.49 8.59 -4.00
C THR A 193 -1.70 8.88 -5.27
N ARG A 194 -2.09 8.24 -6.37
CA ARG A 194 -1.58 8.55 -7.71
C ARG A 194 -2.68 8.29 -8.73
N GLN A 195 -2.87 9.22 -9.65
CA GLN A 195 -3.69 8.99 -10.84
C GLN A 195 -2.81 8.39 -11.93
N TRP A 196 -3.24 7.27 -12.52
CA TRP A 196 -2.49 6.58 -13.57
C TRP A 196 -3.42 6.13 -14.70
N GLY A 197 -3.39 6.85 -15.82
CA GLY A 197 -4.46 6.76 -16.82
C GLY A 197 -5.81 7.11 -16.19
N ALA A 198 -6.82 6.27 -16.38
CA ALA A 198 -8.12 6.41 -15.73
C ALA A 198 -8.16 5.81 -14.31
N GLY A 199 -7.16 5.00 -13.92
CA GLY A 199 -7.13 4.31 -12.64
C GLY A 199 -6.58 5.16 -11.50
N ARG A 200 -6.98 4.79 -10.30
CA ARG A 200 -6.56 5.42 -9.05
C ARG A 200 -5.77 4.44 -8.20
N VAL A 201 -4.57 4.85 -7.83
CA VAL A 201 -3.67 4.08 -6.97
C VAL A 201 -3.68 4.67 -5.57
N VAL A 202 -3.76 3.83 -4.54
CA VAL A 202 -3.62 4.20 -3.13
C VAL A 202 -2.56 3.32 -2.47
N VAL A 203 -1.63 3.94 -1.78
CA VAL A 203 -0.61 3.21 -1.01
C VAL A 203 -0.65 3.66 0.44
N THR A 204 -0.62 2.69 1.36
CA THR A 204 -0.53 2.91 2.81
C THR A 204 0.67 2.14 3.35
N THR A 205 1.76 2.80 3.76
CA THR A 205 2.95 2.09 4.26
C THR A 205 2.81 1.54 5.67
N PRO A 206 2.02 2.09 6.61
CA PRO A 206 1.77 1.41 7.88
C PRO A 206 0.91 0.15 7.69
N GLY A 207 1.33 -0.97 8.28
CA GLY A 207 0.56 -2.23 8.21
C GLY A 207 1.42 -3.50 8.27
N HIS A 208 2.51 -3.48 9.03
CA HIS A 208 3.42 -4.63 9.19
C HIS A 208 2.72 -5.87 9.77
N SER A 209 1.92 -5.64 10.80
CA SER A 209 1.28 -6.68 11.60
C SER A 209 -0.22 -6.38 11.75
N LEU A 210 -0.97 -7.40 12.16
CA LEU A 210 -2.43 -7.32 12.29
C LEU A 210 -2.86 -6.22 13.27
N ASP A 211 -2.16 -6.03 14.39
CA ASP A 211 -2.48 -4.98 15.36
C ASP A 211 -2.33 -3.56 14.78
N VAL A 212 -1.35 -3.35 13.89
CA VAL A 212 -1.21 -2.07 13.15
C VAL A 212 -2.36 -1.88 12.17
N LEU A 213 -2.77 -2.95 11.48
CA LEU A 213 -3.93 -2.92 10.56
C LEU A 213 -5.25 -2.71 11.30
N GLU A 214 -5.36 -3.17 12.54
CA GLU A 214 -6.52 -2.97 13.41
C GLU A 214 -6.55 -1.59 14.08
N HIS A 215 -5.44 -0.84 14.09
CA HIS A 215 -5.43 0.52 14.60
C HIS A 215 -6.53 1.36 13.92
N PRO A 216 -7.47 2.00 14.66
CA PRO A 216 -8.69 2.57 14.09
C PRO A 216 -8.45 3.53 12.91
N SER A 217 -7.43 4.38 13.02
CA SER A 217 -7.07 5.32 11.95
C SER A 217 -6.48 4.62 10.73
N ILE A 218 -5.64 3.59 10.90
CA ILE A 218 -5.03 2.85 9.79
C ILE A 218 -6.09 2.03 9.08
N ARG A 219 -6.91 1.31 9.84
CA ARG A 219 -8.05 0.57 9.31
C ARG A 219 -8.97 1.47 8.48
N THR A 220 -9.34 2.62 9.03
CA THR A 220 -10.22 3.59 8.34
C THR A 220 -9.59 4.11 7.05
N VAL A 221 -8.29 4.42 7.05
CA VAL A 221 -7.56 4.86 5.86
C VAL A 221 -7.57 3.78 4.78
N ILE A 222 -7.28 2.52 5.12
CA ILE A 222 -7.26 1.41 4.17
C ILE A 222 -8.66 1.17 3.60
N GLU A 223 -9.68 1.09 4.45
CA GLU A 223 -11.08 0.88 4.04
C GLU A 223 -11.57 2.01 3.11
N ARG A 224 -11.28 3.29 3.44
CA ARG A 224 -11.59 4.43 2.55
C ARG A 224 -10.76 4.43 1.28
N GLY A 225 -9.50 3.99 1.36
CA GLY A 225 -8.60 3.83 0.22
C GLY A 225 -9.15 2.84 -0.80
N MET A 226 -9.65 1.68 -0.35
CA MET A 226 -10.31 0.69 -1.22
C MET A 226 -11.50 1.29 -1.98
N VAL A 227 -12.40 1.98 -1.26
CA VAL A 227 -13.58 2.60 -1.88
C VAL A 227 -13.20 3.74 -2.83
N TRP A 228 -12.22 4.57 -2.45
CA TRP A 228 -11.75 5.69 -3.28
C TRP A 228 -11.00 5.22 -4.52
N ALA A 229 -10.14 4.19 -4.42
CA ALA A 229 -9.36 3.67 -5.54
C ALA A 229 -10.26 3.03 -6.60
N THR A 230 -11.34 2.38 -6.18
CA THR A 230 -12.27 1.65 -7.04
C THR A 230 -12.64 2.42 -8.29
N ARG A 231 -12.68 1.72 -9.43
CA ARG A 231 -13.12 2.26 -10.72
C ARG A 231 -14.36 3.12 -10.55
N THR A 232 -14.22 4.41 -10.81
CA THR A 232 -15.37 5.25 -11.15
C THR A 232 -15.73 4.93 -12.57
N ALA A 233 -17.01 4.66 -12.85
CA ALA A 233 -17.50 4.40 -14.19
C ALA A 233 -16.84 5.37 -15.17
N SER A 234 -15.98 4.84 -16.04
CA SER A 234 -15.23 5.66 -16.98
C SER A 234 -16.23 6.38 -17.89
N ALA A 235 -15.93 7.65 -18.14
CA ALA A 235 -16.64 8.51 -19.08
C ALA A 235 -16.99 7.74 -20.36
N SER A 236 -18.24 7.93 -20.79
CA SER A 236 -18.77 7.49 -22.08
C SER A 236 -17.90 7.96 -23.23
#